data_AF-A0A950B5U1-F1
#
_entry.id   AF-A0A950B5U1-F1
#
_cell.length_a   1.000
_cell.length_b   1.000
_cell.length_c   1.000
_cell.angle_alpha   90.00
_cell.angle_beta   90.00
_cell.angle_gamma   90.00
#
_symmetry.space_group_name_H-M   'P 1'
#
loop_
_entity.id
_entity.type
_entity.pdbx_description
1 polymer ?
#
loop_
_entity_poly.entity_id
_entity_poly.type
_entity_poly.pdbx_seq_one_letter_code
_entity_poly.pdbx_strand_id
1 'polypeptide(L)'
;MKKILTTVAVACAALAIPYTASAQFSSRSFGGSKSSAPAADLGGQQTTLVKNFVAANVDVLKANAKMSEALGLKATAADAEAMVQQLSSGSTFDKDSASKAATAVGDSGGAIAAKLAEKPQLDAAAKVTYSQGLLSLAKGVVKYKGLGQDVTSMGDGLKSAPLTQLPSLGGATYAVSQFPTSTTEVLKALKNAVDFAKSNGIEVPKEATSLL
;
A
#
# COMPACT_ATOMS: atom_id res chain seq x y z
N MET A 1 13.34 2.33 38.92
CA MET A 1 11.92 2.28 39.33
C MET A 1 11.18 3.45 38.71
N LYS A 2 10.27 3.18 37.76
CA LYS A 2 9.01 3.89 37.52
C LYS A 2 8.28 3.20 36.36
N LYS A 3 7.31 2.39 36.75
CA LYS A 3 6.22 1.87 35.90
C LYS A 3 5.22 3.01 35.64
N ILE A 4 4.13 2.70 34.92
CA ILE A 4 2.80 3.38 34.86
C ILE A 4 2.68 4.30 33.62
N LEU A 5 1.68 4.22 32.72
CA LEU A 5 0.46 3.42 32.58
C LEU A 5 -0.04 3.47 31.13
N THR A 6 -0.57 2.35 30.68
CA THR A 6 -1.42 2.13 29.49
C THR A 6 -2.77 2.83 29.65
N THR A 7 -3.27 3.52 28.61
CA THR A 7 -4.71 3.77 28.44
C THR A 7 -5.04 3.95 26.96
N VAL A 8 -5.32 2.85 26.24
CA VAL A 8 -6.03 2.88 24.96
C VAL A 8 -7.46 2.48 25.28
N ALA A 9 -8.36 3.45 25.26
CA ALA A 9 -9.78 3.23 25.48
C ALA A 9 -10.37 2.48 24.28
N VAL A 10 -10.82 1.27 24.54
CA VAL A 10 -11.71 0.49 23.67
C VAL A 10 -13.09 1.15 23.73
N ALA A 11 -13.49 1.82 22.65
CA ALA A 11 -14.88 2.23 22.45
C ALA A 11 -15.55 1.22 21.51
N CYS A 12 -16.07 0.14 22.08
CA CYS A 12 -17.14 -0.63 21.48
C CYS A 12 -18.45 0.15 21.65
N ALA A 13 -19.06 0.59 20.56
CA ALA A 13 -20.47 0.97 20.54
C ALA A 13 -21.15 0.25 19.38
N ALA A 14 -22.14 -0.55 19.77
CA ALA A 14 -22.88 -1.50 18.98
C ALA A 14 -23.99 -0.81 18.14
N LEU A 15 -24.23 -1.42 16.96
CA LEU A 15 -25.52 -1.63 16.29
C LEU A 15 -26.45 -0.43 16.01
N ALA A 16 -26.62 -0.12 14.73
CA ALA A 16 -27.94 0.02 14.12
C ALA A 16 -27.84 -0.24 12.59
N ILE A 17 -28.50 -1.31 12.14
CA ILE A 17 -28.86 -1.53 10.73
C ILE A 17 -30.25 -0.91 10.55
N PRO A 18 -30.57 -0.31 9.40
CA PRO A 18 -31.46 -1.05 8.51
C PRO A 18 -31.07 -1.00 7.04
N TYR A 19 -31.54 -2.03 6.36
CA TYR A 19 -31.38 -2.34 4.94
C TYR A 19 -32.06 -1.33 4.00
N THR A 20 -31.68 -1.47 2.72
CA THR A 20 -32.36 -1.09 1.47
C THR A 20 -32.14 0.33 0.94
N ALA A 21 -31.25 0.42 -0.05
CA ALA A 21 -31.58 1.04 -1.34
C ALA A 21 -30.60 0.53 -2.42
N SER A 22 -30.98 -0.57 -3.09
CA SER A 22 -30.48 -0.91 -4.42
C SER A 22 -31.12 0.05 -5.42
N ALA A 23 -30.38 1.05 -5.89
CA ALA A 23 -30.78 1.81 -7.08
C ALA A 23 -30.13 1.14 -8.29
N GLN A 24 -30.97 0.34 -8.94
CA GLN A 24 -30.71 -0.48 -10.09
C GLN A 24 -30.42 0.38 -11.32
N PHE A 25 -29.39 -0.06 -12.03
CA PHE A 25 -29.01 0.31 -13.37
C PHE A 25 -30.21 0.24 -14.36
N SER A 26 -30.22 1.18 -15.32
CA SER A 26 -30.96 1.18 -16.60
C SER A 26 -32.46 1.51 -16.63
N SER A 27 -32.83 2.65 -17.22
CA SER A 27 -33.24 2.67 -18.64
C SER A 27 -33.60 4.07 -19.16
N ARG A 28 -32.94 4.43 -20.27
CA ARG A 28 -33.45 5.19 -21.43
C ARG A 28 -34.10 6.56 -21.17
N SER A 29 -33.26 7.60 -21.21
CA SER A 29 -33.69 8.88 -21.79
C SER A 29 -33.24 8.93 -23.26
N PHE A 30 -34.21 8.84 -24.16
CA PHE A 30 -34.03 8.94 -25.60
C PHE A 30 -34.15 10.42 -25.97
N GLY A 31 -33.06 11.06 -26.38
CA GLY A 31 -33.09 12.48 -26.75
C GLY A 31 -31.73 13.05 -27.17
N GLY A 32 -31.44 12.99 -28.47
CA GLY A 32 -30.77 14.05 -29.22
C GLY A 32 -29.30 14.40 -28.91
N SER A 33 -28.41 13.90 -29.77
CA SER A 33 -27.31 14.67 -30.39
C SER A 33 -26.22 15.28 -29.49
N LYS A 34 -25.19 14.49 -29.22
CA LYS A 34 -23.77 14.72 -29.56
C LYS A 34 -22.97 13.60 -28.89
N SER A 35 -22.16 12.88 -29.67
CA SER A 35 -21.17 11.95 -29.14
C SER A 35 -20.11 12.74 -28.37
N SER A 36 -20.42 13.06 -27.12
CA SER A 36 -19.41 13.33 -26.11
C SER A 36 -18.83 11.97 -25.74
N ALA A 37 -17.51 11.82 -25.82
CA ALA A 37 -16.80 10.70 -25.23
C ALA A 37 -17.37 10.43 -23.82
N PRO A 38 -17.50 9.17 -23.37
CA PRO A 38 -18.00 8.88 -22.05
C PRO A 38 -17.21 9.73 -21.06
N ALA A 39 -17.89 10.57 -20.28
CA ALA A 39 -17.25 11.26 -19.17
C ALA A 39 -16.56 10.17 -18.35
N ALA A 40 -15.24 10.23 -18.26
CA ALA A 40 -14.46 9.22 -17.54
C ALA A 40 -15.07 9.08 -16.15
N ASP A 41 -15.42 7.85 -15.75
CA ASP A 41 -15.91 7.55 -14.41
C ASP A 41 -14.73 7.70 -13.42
N LEU A 42 -14.40 8.96 -13.11
CA LEU A 42 -13.29 9.32 -12.23
C LEU A 42 -13.53 8.80 -10.81
N GLY A 43 -14.79 8.65 -10.39
CA GLY A 43 -15.16 8.09 -9.09
C GLY A 43 -14.81 6.60 -9.00
N GLY A 44 -15.23 5.79 -9.97
CA GLY A 44 -14.89 4.36 -10.03
C GLY A 44 -13.39 4.12 -10.21
N GLN A 45 -12.73 4.95 -11.03
CA GLN A 45 -11.28 4.90 -11.21
C GLN A 45 -10.53 5.28 -9.94
N GLN A 46 -11.00 6.27 -9.17
CA GLN A 46 -10.40 6.62 -7.88
C GLN A 46 -10.47 5.45 -6.91
N THR A 47 -11.66 4.87 -6.71
CA THR A 47 -11.81 3.77 -5.75
C THR A 47 -10.90 2.61 -6.12
N THR A 48 -10.81 2.29 -7.41
CA THR A 48 -9.91 1.25 -7.92
C THR A 48 -8.45 1.60 -7.68
N LEU A 49 -8.03 2.83 -8.02
CA LEU A 49 -6.66 3.30 -7.83
C LEU A 49 -6.24 3.27 -6.36
N VAL A 50 -7.06 3.84 -5.48
CA VAL A 50 -6.76 3.93 -4.04
C VAL A 50 -6.73 2.52 -3.43
N LYS A 51 -7.68 1.66 -3.79
CA LYS A 51 -7.69 0.25 -3.37
C LYS A 51 -6.43 -0.48 -3.82
N ASN A 52 -6.05 -0.35 -5.09
CA ASN A 52 -4.86 -0.99 -5.63
C ASN A 52 -3.58 -0.43 -5.00
N PHE A 53 -3.51 0.88 -4.74
CA PHE A 53 -2.41 1.53 -4.05
C PHE A 53 -2.28 1.03 -2.60
N VAL A 54 -3.37 0.97 -1.84
CA VAL A 54 -3.38 0.39 -0.49
C VAL A 54 -2.98 -1.08 -0.54
N ALA A 55 -3.48 -1.87 -1.49
CA ALA A 55 -3.14 -3.28 -1.64
C ALA A 55 -1.65 -3.50 -1.96
N ALA A 56 -1.03 -2.61 -2.75
CA ALA A 56 0.40 -2.64 -3.02
C ALA A 56 1.20 -2.36 -1.74
N ASN A 57 0.81 -1.33 -0.98
CA ASN A 57 1.43 -1.02 0.32
C ASN A 57 1.25 -2.17 1.33
N VAL A 58 0.10 -2.86 1.34
CA VAL A 58 -0.13 -4.03 2.20
C VAL A 58 0.86 -5.16 1.91
N ASP A 59 1.16 -5.43 0.64
CA ASP A 59 2.17 -6.44 0.31
C ASP A 59 3.59 -6.02 0.70
N VAL A 60 3.91 -4.72 0.57
CA VAL A 60 5.17 -4.16 1.08
C VAL A 60 5.22 -4.24 2.61
N LEU A 61 4.12 -3.99 3.32
CA LEU A 61 4.06 -4.14 4.78
C LEU A 61 4.21 -5.60 5.22
N LYS A 62 3.62 -6.56 4.50
CA LYS A 62 3.86 -7.99 4.75
C LYS A 62 5.33 -8.36 4.55
N ALA A 63 5.95 -7.80 3.51
CA ALA A 63 7.38 -7.94 3.29
C ALA A 63 8.18 -7.38 4.47
N ASN A 64 7.86 -6.16 4.88
CA ASN A 64 8.53 -5.48 5.98
C ASN A 64 8.34 -6.25 7.29
N ALA A 65 7.16 -6.79 7.57
CA ALA A 65 6.93 -7.65 8.73
C ALA A 65 7.88 -8.85 8.76
N LYS A 66 8.00 -9.58 7.64
CA LYS A 66 8.89 -10.74 7.52
C LYS A 66 10.36 -10.38 7.59
N MET A 67 10.75 -9.27 6.95
CA MET A 67 12.13 -8.78 7.00
C MET A 67 12.48 -8.30 8.40
N SER A 68 11.59 -7.59 9.09
CA SER A 68 11.74 -7.18 10.48
C SER A 68 11.84 -8.39 11.41
N GLU A 69 11.01 -9.42 11.22
CA GLU A 69 11.06 -10.69 11.96
C GLU A 69 12.44 -11.34 11.80
N ALA A 70 12.94 -11.47 10.57
CA ALA A 70 14.27 -12.00 10.28
C ALA A 70 15.38 -11.18 10.93
N LEU A 71 15.28 -9.85 10.89
CA LEU A 71 16.27 -8.92 11.44
C LEU A 71 16.19 -8.74 12.96
N GLY A 72 15.25 -9.43 13.64
CA GLY A 72 15.04 -9.33 15.08
C GLY A 72 14.29 -8.08 15.55
N LEU A 73 13.71 -7.30 14.62
CA LEU A 73 12.91 -6.10 14.88
C LEU A 73 11.46 -6.47 15.22
N LYS A 74 11.25 -7.17 16.35
CA LYS A 74 9.94 -7.74 16.73
C LYS A 74 8.82 -6.70 16.83
N ALA A 75 9.11 -5.50 17.35
CA ALA A 75 8.13 -4.42 17.44
C ALA A 75 7.69 -3.95 16.05
N THR A 76 8.65 -3.66 15.17
CA THR A 76 8.38 -3.26 13.78
C THR A 76 7.61 -4.33 13.01
N ALA A 77 7.92 -5.62 13.25
CA ALA A 77 7.19 -6.72 12.64
C ALA A 77 5.72 -6.74 13.09
N ALA A 78 5.47 -6.64 14.40
CA ALA A 78 4.13 -6.62 14.95
C ALA A 78 3.31 -5.40 14.49
N ASP A 79 3.93 -4.22 14.45
CA ASP A 79 3.28 -2.99 13.97
C ASP A 79 2.91 -3.10 12.48
N ALA A 80 3.82 -3.65 11.65
CA ALA A 80 3.55 -3.88 10.25
C ALA A 80 2.42 -4.90 10.03
N GLU A 81 2.39 -6.00 10.79
CA GLU A 81 1.29 -6.97 10.73
C GLU A 81 -0.04 -6.39 11.19
N ALA A 82 -0.05 -5.61 12.27
CA ALA A 82 -1.24 -4.92 12.75
C ALA A 82 -1.79 -3.97 11.68
N MET A 83 -0.91 -3.22 11.01
CA MET A 83 -1.28 -2.36 9.89
C MET A 83 -1.81 -3.15 8.69
N VAL A 84 -1.22 -4.31 8.36
CA VAL A 84 -1.76 -5.21 7.33
C VAL A 84 -3.17 -5.66 7.66
N GLN A 85 -3.44 -6.07 8.90
CA GLN A 85 -4.78 -6.48 9.34
C GLN A 85 -5.77 -5.32 9.28
N GLN A 86 -5.37 -4.14 9.77
CA GLN A 86 -6.20 -2.94 9.74
C GLN A 86 -6.56 -2.55 8.30
N LEU A 87 -5.60 -2.52 7.38
CA LEU A 87 -5.80 -2.12 5.99
C LEU A 87 -6.52 -3.19 5.16
N SER A 88 -6.36 -4.48 5.50
CA SER A 88 -7.05 -5.58 4.80
C SER A 88 -8.50 -5.73 5.25
N SER A 89 -8.83 -5.33 6.48
CA SER A 89 -10.19 -5.36 7.03
C SER A 89 -11.02 -4.10 6.72
N GLY A 90 -10.36 -3.02 6.27
CA GLY A 90 -11.01 -1.77 5.93
C GLY A 90 -11.92 -1.88 4.71
N SER A 91 -13.18 -1.44 4.83
CA SER A 91 -14.13 -1.33 3.72
C SER A 91 -14.02 -0.03 2.93
N THR A 92 -13.31 0.98 3.47
CA THR A 92 -13.19 2.31 2.87
C THR A 92 -11.75 2.53 2.38
N PHE A 93 -11.62 2.81 1.08
CA PHE A 93 -10.35 3.12 0.42
C PHE A 93 -10.33 4.61 0.05
N ASP A 94 -9.95 5.42 1.04
CA ASP A 94 -9.88 6.88 0.97
C ASP A 94 -8.44 7.39 1.18
N LYS A 95 -8.27 8.71 1.17
CA LYS A 95 -6.97 9.37 1.35
C LYS A 95 -6.26 8.95 2.65
N ASP A 96 -6.99 8.78 3.74
CA ASP A 96 -6.38 8.44 5.03
C ASP A 96 -5.87 7.01 5.01
N SER A 97 -6.61 6.08 4.37
CA SER A 97 -6.15 4.70 4.18
C SER A 97 -4.86 4.63 3.36
N ALA A 98 -4.79 5.37 2.24
CA ALA A 98 -3.60 5.45 1.40
C ALA A 98 -2.42 6.10 2.12
N SER A 99 -2.67 7.19 2.86
CA SER A 99 -1.66 7.91 3.61
C SER A 99 -1.08 7.05 4.72
N LYS A 100 -1.93 6.44 5.55
CA LYS A 100 -1.49 5.52 6.63
C LYS A 100 -0.69 4.36 6.08
N ALA A 101 -1.08 3.78 4.95
CA ALA A 101 -0.36 2.67 4.33
C ALA A 101 1.04 3.10 3.86
N ALA A 102 1.14 4.23 3.16
CA ALA A 102 2.41 4.77 2.67
C ALA A 102 3.36 5.16 3.82
N THR A 103 2.84 5.80 4.88
CA THR A 103 3.61 6.13 6.07
C THR A 103 4.14 4.88 6.76
N ALA A 104 3.28 3.88 7.00
CA ALA A 104 3.71 2.64 7.65
C ALA A 104 4.78 1.88 6.85
N VAL A 105 4.69 1.89 5.51
CA VAL A 105 5.74 1.35 4.62
C VAL A 105 7.06 2.11 4.81
N GLY A 106 7.00 3.44 4.86
CA GLY A 106 8.17 4.29 5.08
C GLY A 106 8.84 4.05 6.43
N ASP A 107 8.06 4.04 7.52
CA ASP A 107 8.56 3.87 8.88
C ASP A 107 9.22 2.49 9.09
N SER A 108 8.53 1.43 8.65
CA SER A 108 9.06 0.07 8.74
C SER A 108 10.25 -0.15 7.80
N GLY A 109 10.21 0.41 6.59
CA GLY A 109 11.33 0.39 5.64
C GLY A 109 12.58 1.11 6.18
N GLY A 110 12.40 2.25 6.85
CA GLY A 110 13.48 2.98 7.51
C GLY A 110 14.14 2.18 8.63
N ALA A 111 13.34 1.54 9.50
CA ALA A 111 13.86 0.68 10.57
C ALA A 111 14.61 -0.55 10.02
N ILE A 112 14.09 -1.17 8.96
CA ILE A 112 14.75 -2.28 8.25
C ILE A 112 16.08 -1.80 7.66
N ALA A 113 16.09 -0.68 6.94
CA ALA A 113 17.31 -0.15 6.32
C ALA A 113 18.38 0.17 7.36
N ALA A 114 18.00 0.78 8.49
CA ALA A 114 18.90 1.03 9.62
C ALA A 114 19.49 -0.28 10.15
N LYS A 115 18.65 -1.31 10.33
CA LYS A 115 19.11 -2.61 10.82
C LYS A 115 19.99 -3.34 9.81
N LEU A 116 19.72 -3.25 8.51
CA LEU A 116 20.56 -3.81 7.45
C LEU A 116 21.94 -3.15 7.40
N ALA A 117 22.02 -1.85 7.71
CA ALA A 117 23.29 -1.12 7.78
C ALA A 117 24.21 -1.64 8.91
N GLU A 118 23.63 -2.19 9.99
CA GLU A 118 24.38 -2.86 11.06
C GLU A 118 24.97 -4.22 10.64
N LYS A 119 24.62 -4.73 9.45
CA LYS A 119 25.03 -6.04 8.93
C LYS A 119 24.79 -7.20 9.91
N PRO A 120 23.55 -7.39 10.39
CA PRO A 120 23.23 -8.46 11.33
C PRO A 120 23.48 -9.83 10.68
N GLN A 121 24.06 -10.75 11.45
CA GLN A 121 24.14 -12.14 11.03
C GLN A 121 22.76 -12.78 11.18
N LEU A 122 22.23 -13.30 10.08
CA LEU A 122 20.99 -14.06 10.06
C LEU A 122 21.29 -15.55 10.19
N ASP A 123 20.60 -16.21 11.12
CA ASP A 123 20.59 -17.66 11.19
C ASP A 123 19.82 -18.29 10.01
N ALA A 124 19.88 -19.61 9.87
CA ALA A 124 19.25 -20.31 8.74
C ALA A 124 17.73 -20.05 8.64
N ALA A 125 17.01 -19.97 9.76
CA ALA A 125 15.58 -19.69 9.77
C ALA A 125 15.29 -18.25 9.37
N ALA A 126 16.06 -17.30 9.90
CA ALA A 126 15.97 -15.88 9.58
C ALA A 126 16.29 -15.60 8.11
N LYS A 127 17.24 -16.32 7.51
CA LYS A 127 17.50 -16.23 6.05
C LYS A 127 16.29 -16.65 5.23
N VAL A 128 15.63 -17.75 5.59
CA VAL A 128 14.40 -18.21 4.90
C VAL A 128 13.28 -17.17 5.04
N THR A 129 13.05 -16.65 6.26
CA THR A 129 12.05 -15.60 6.51
C THR A 129 12.37 -14.33 5.72
N TYR A 130 13.65 -13.97 5.62
CA TYR A 130 14.11 -12.82 4.83
C TYR A 130 13.85 -13.02 3.33
N SER A 131 14.12 -14.20 2.78
CA SER A 131 13.79 -14.55 1.38
C SER A 131 12.28 -14.47 1.10
N GLN A 132 11.43 -14.90 2.05
CA GLN A 132 9.97 -14.77 1.93
C GLN A 132 9.53 -13.30 1.97
N GLY A 133 10.21 -12.48 2.79
CA GLY A 133 10.06 -11.03 2.81
C GLY A 133 10.40 -10.42 1.45
N LEU A 134 11.55 -10.76 0.87
CA LEU A 134 11.96 -10.33 -0.47
C LEU A 134 10.94 -10.68 -1.55
N LEU A 135 10.36 -11.88 -1.50
CA LEU A 135 9.32 -12.29 -2.44
C LEU A 135 8.06 -11.43 -2.31
N SER A 136 7.67 -11.10 -1.08
CA SER A 136 6.52 -10.23 -0.82
C SER A 136 6.80 -8.79 -1.27
N LEU A 137 8.04 -8.32 -1.08
CA LEU A 137 8.47 -7.00 -1.54
C LEU A 137 8.43 -6.91 -3.07
N ALA A 138 8.94 -7.94 -3.75
CA ALA A 138 8.87 -8.05 -5.20
C ALA A 138 7.43 -8.02 -5.71
N LYS A 139 6.51 -8.75 -5.06
CA LYS A 139 5.06 -8.69 -5.38
C LYS A 139 4.49 -7.28 -5.20
N GLY A 140 4.88 -6.58 -4.14
CA GLY A 140 4.53 -5.17 -3.92
C GLY A 140 5.01 -4.28 -5.07
N VAL A 141 6.28 -4.42 -5.48
CA VAL A 141 6.86 -3.69 -6.62
C VAL A 141 6.13 -3.98 -7.93
N VAL A 142 5.78 -5.24 -8.21
CA VAL A 142 4.98 -5.60 -9.40
C VAL A 142 3.63 -4.88 -9.39
N LYS A 143 2.95 -4.81 -8.24
CA LYS A 143 1.70 -4.06 -8.10
C LYS A 143 1.90 -2.56 -8.30
N TYR A 144 2.97 -1.99 -7.74
CA TYR A 144 3.35 -0.59 -7.99
C TYR A 144 3.57 -0.35 -9.49
N LYS A 145 4.27 -1.24 -10.20
CA LYS A 145 4.47 -1.11 -11.64
C LYS A 145 3.14 -1.17 -12.41
N GLY A 146 2.25 -2.09 -12.03
CA GLY A 146 0.91 -2.21 -12.62
C GLY A 146 0.03 -0.98 -12.41
N LEU A 147 0.19 -0.29 -11.29
CA LEU A 147 -0.50 0.96 -10.95
C LEU A 147 -0.07 2.16 -11.82
N GLY A 148 1.08 2.12 -12.49
CA GLY A 148 1.62 3.27 -13.21
C GLY A 148 0.68 3.81 -14.29
N GLN A 149 -0.01 2.92 -15.00
CA GLN A 149 -0.98 3.31 -16.03
C GLN A 149 -2.25 3.92 -15.40
N ASP A 150 -2.75 3.35 -14.32
CA ASP A 150 -3.92 3.86 -13.58
C ASP A 150 -3.63 5.25 -12.99
N VAL A 151 -2.44 5.43 -12.42
CA VAL A 151 -1.95 6.71 -11.88
C VAL A 151 -1.84 7.77 -12.97
N THR A 152 -1.29 7.41 -14.13
CA THR A 152 -1.17 8.34 -15.26
C THR A 152 -2.55 8.75 -15.77
N SER A 153 -3.42 7.77 -15.99
CA SER A 153 -4.79 8.00 -16.48
C SER A 153 -5.61 8.85 -15.50
N MET A 154 -5.48 8.57 -14.20
CA MET A 154 -6.11 9.38 -13.15
C MET A 154 -5.50 10.79 -13.08
N GLY A 155 -4.18 10.93 -13.19
CA GLY A 155 -3.50 12.21 -13.19
C GLY A 155 -3.97 13.12 -14.34
N ASP A 156 -4.16 12.56 -15.54
CA ASP A 156 -4.71 13.29 -16.67
C ASP A 156 -6.21 13.58 -16.49
N GLY A 157 -6.97 12.62 -15.96
CA GLY A 157 -8.37 12.82 -15.57
C GLY A 157 -8.56 13.94 -14.55
N LEU A 158 -7.67 14.04 -13.55
CA LEU A 158 -7.66 15.09 -12.53
C LEU A 158 -7.39 16.48 -13.13
N LYS A 159 -6.50 16.59 -14.13
CA LYS A 159 -6.23 17.87 -14.82
C LYS A 159 -7.45 18.37 -15.60
N SER A 160 -8.26 17.45 -16.12
CA SER A 160 -9.49 17.75 -16.86
C SER A 160 -10.75 17.76 -15.99
N ALA A 161 -10.64 17.44 -14.69
CA ALA A 161 -11.78 17.36 -13.79
C ALA A 161 -12.31 18.75 -13.43
N PRO A 162 -13.64 18.92 -13.29
CA PRO A 162 -14.23 20.14 -12.75
C PRO A 162 -13.73 20.42 -11.33
N LEU A 163 -13.46 21.69 -11.01
CA LEU A 163 -13.01 22.10 -9.67
C LEU A 163 -13.97 21.66 -8.54
N THR A 164 -15.26 21.50 -8.86
CA THR A 164 -16.30 21.03 -7.92
C THR A 164 -16.19 19.54 -7.58
N GLN A 165 -15.49 18.74 -8.39
CA GLN A 165 -15.29 17.30 -8.18
C GLN A 165 -13.94 16.96 -7.51
N LEU A 166 -12.99 17.89 -7.51
CA LEU A 166 -11.67 17.69 -6.88
C LEU A 166 -11.72 17.30 -5.38
N PRO A 167 -12.61 17.86 -4.54
CA PRO A 167 -12.67 17.47 -3.12
C PRO A 167 -12.99 15.99 -2.91
N SER A 168 -13.87 15.41 -3.73
CA SER A 168 -14.21 13.98 -3.66
C SER A 168 -13.08 13.07 -4.15
N LEU A 169 -12.15 13.59 -4.96
CA LEU A 169 -11.03 12.86 -5.55
C LEU A 169 -9.76 12.85 -4.67
N GLY A 170 -9.84 13.32 -3.42
CA GLY A 170 -8.66 13.52 -2.56
C GLY A 170 -7.77 12.29 -2.35
N GLY A 171 -8.35 11.09 -2.36
CA GLY A 171 -7.58 9.83 -2.30
C GLY A 171 -6.79 9.54 -3.57
N ALA A 172 -7.39 9.77 -4.74
CA ALA A 172 -6.72 9.67 -6.03
C ALA A 172 -5.62 10.71 -6.18
N THR A 173 -5.88 11.97 -5.81
CA THR A 173 -4.87 13.03 -5.83
C THR A 173 -3.67 12.69 -4.96
N TYR A 174 -3.91 12.16 -3.75
CA TYR A 174 -2.83 11.69 -2.88
C TYR A 174 -2.05 10.54 -3.51
N ALA A 175 -2.73 9.48 -3.97
CA ALA A 175 -2.07 8.34 -4.61
C ALA A 175 -1.23 8.78 -5.82
N VAL A 176 -1.76 9.61 -6.72
CA VAL A 176 -1.03 10.13 -7.89
C VAL A 176 0.20 10.95 -7.48
N SER A 177 0.07 11.80 -6.45
CA SER A 177 1.20 12.61 -5.97
C SER A 177 2.28 11.80 -5.27
N GLN A 178 1.89 10.78 -4.50
CA GLN A 178 2.80 9.99 -3.66
C GLN A 178 3.42 8.83 -4.43
N PHE A 179 2.76 8.33 -5.47
CA PHE A 179 3.16 7.17 -6.23
C PHE A 179 4.60 7.21 -6.78
N PRO A 180 5.10 8.31 -7.40
CA PRO A 180 6.48 8.35 -7.90
C PRO A 180 7.51 8.19 -6.78
N THR A 181 7.29 8.87 -5.65
CA THR A 181 8.15 8.80 -4.47
C THR A 181 8.10 7.40 -3.86
N SER A 182 6.90 6.86 -3.60
CA SER A 182 6.74 5.51 -3.05
C SER A 182 7.36 4.45 -3.96
N THR A 183 7.18 4.54 -5.27
CA THR A 183 7.77 3.58 -6.21
C THR A 183 9.30 3.62 -6.15
N THR A 184 9.88 4.82 -6.12
CA THR A 184 11.34 5.01 -6.02
C THR A 184 11.89 4.44 -4.72
N GLU A 185 11.22 4.73 -3.60
CA GLU A 185 11.67 4.25 -2.28
C GLU A 185 11.50 2.74 -2.13
N VAL A 186 10.41 2.15 -2.61
CA VAL A 186 10.22 0.69 -2.58
C VAL A 186 11.23 -0.02 -3.50
N LEU A 187 11.55 0.54 -4.67
CA LEU A 187 12.60 -0.01 -5.54
C LEU A 187 13.99 0.08 -4.91
N LYS A 188 14.33 1.21 -4.28
CA LYS A 188 15.57 1.34 -3.50
C LYS A 188 15.63 0.34 -2.35
N ALA A 189 14.53 0.19 -1.61
CA ALA A 189 14.43 -0.79 -0.53
C ALA A 189 14.63 -2.22 -1.05
N LEU A 190 13.99 -2.57 -2.18
CA LEU A 190 14.19 -3.87 -2.84
C LEU A 190 15.65 -4.06 -3.24
N LYS A 191 16.27 -3.06 -3.85
CA LYS A 191 17.69 -3.11 -4.24
C LYS A 191 18.59 -3.36 -3.04
N ASN A 192 18.46 -2.54 -2.00
CA ASN A 192 19.24 -2.67 -0.77
C ASN A 192 19.03 -4.04 -0.11
N ALA A 193 17.78 -4.51 -0.11
CA ALA A 193 17.43 -5.80 0.48
C ALA A 193 18.02 -6.99 -0.30
N VAL A 194 18.01 -6.92 -1.64
CA VAL A 194 18.62 -7.90 -2.53
C VAL A 194 20.14 -7.89 -2.41
N ASP A 195 20.76 -6.71 -2.37
CA ASP A 195 22.21 -6.57 -2.21
C ASP A 195 22.66 -7.14 -0.85
N PHE A 196 21.90 -6.89 0.22
CA PHE A 196 22.12 -7.52 1.52
C PHE A 196 21.96 -9.04 1.46
N ALA A 197 20.91 -9.55 0.81
CA ALA A 197 20.69 -10.99 0.66
C ALA A 197 21.84 -11.69 -0.06
N LYS A 198 22.29 -11.12 -1.19
CA LYS A 198 23.45 -11.64 -1.94
C LYS A 198 24.71 -11.66 -1.08
N SER A 199 24.96 -10.57 -0.35
CA SER A 199 26.13 -10.44 0.53
C SER A 199 26.14 -11.44 1.70
N ASN A 200 24.95 -11.85 2.17
CA ASN A 200 24.79 -12.77 3.30
C ASN A 200 24.48 -14.23 2.89
N GLY A 201 24.57 -14.54 1.60
CA GLY A 201 24.27 -15.88 1.07
C GLY A 201 22.82 -16.31 1.31
N ILE A 202 21.89 -15.37 1.22
CA ILE A 202 20.44 -15.61 1.29
C ILE A 202 19.92 -15.84 -0.13
N GLU A 203 19.02 -16.80 -0.30
CA GLU A 203 18.41 -17.05 -1.60
C GLU A 203 17.57 -15.85 -2.04
N VAL A 204 17.91 -15.28 -3.20
CA VAL A 204 17.16 -14.17 -3.79
C VAL A 204 16.13 -14.73 -4.76
N PRO A 205 14.82 -14.46 -4.56
CA PRO A 205 13.79 -14.87 -5.51
C PRO A 205 14.03 -14.24 -6.88
N LYS A 206 13.86 -15.01 -7.97
CA LYS A 206 13.99 -14.49 -9.35
C LYS A 206 13.09 -13.29 -9.62
N GLU A 207 11.90 -13.28 -9.03
CA GLU A 207 10.96 -12.16 -9.11
C GLU A 207 11.60 -10.87 -8.59
N ALA A 208 12.33 -10.92 -7.48
CA ALA A 208 12.99 -9.75 -6.90
C ALA A 208 14.12 -9.22 -7.80
N THR A 209 14.90 -10.10 -8.43
CA THR A 209 15.98 -9.71 -9.34
C THR A 209 15.49 -9.25 -10.71
N SER A 210 14.33 -9.71 -11.18
CA SER A 210 13.75 -9.29 -12.47
C SER A 210 13.22 -7.84 -12.49
N LEU A 211 13.07 -7.25 -11.30
CA LEU A 211 12.50 -5.92 -11.08
C LEU A 211 13.54 -4.83 -10.86
N LEU A 212 14.83 -5.20 -10.77
CA LEU A 212 15.99 -4.33 -10.56
C LEU A 212 16.81 -4.24 -11.84
#